data_AF-A0A5B7GXN1-F1
#
_entry.id   AF-A0A5B7GXN1-F1
#
_cell.length_a   1.000
_cell.length_b   1.000
_cell.length_c   1.000
_cell.angle_alpha   90.00
_cell.angle_beta   90.00
_cell.angle_gamma   90.00
#
_symmetry.space_group_name_H-M   'P 1'
#
loop_
_entity.id
_entity.type
_entity.pdbx_description
1 polymer ?
#
loop_
_entity_poly.entity_id
_entity_poly.type
_entity_poly.pdbx_seq_one_letter_code
_entity_poly.pdbx_strand_id
1 'polypeptide(L)'
;MHLPVSFLTNSFPSLTSCVPSLLQVLTAVNVEYAAIARYQDEKGAFKMWPDSEPSVWLTAYILRTLWLANFQDWENLIYIDPSVVNQATAWMLEYQIHNGAFIETPNYTHPLDSKTNPPPYSRKNYKKGSVPLTAQVVLTLVAVLPSVKGNTRARVNIAKANAIRYLEQEQGRITDPYEMALVAWALTKADSSKKESAFSRLHNMKREHGNKIYWSREPISFNNLVYEDNQRPFMLPKDDQKWDAHAVETTSYALLVYVARDGIGILQENIVRFLAVMRELDGGLISTLVRDSVMAMEALVEYSYRARLRDVTDMRITIEHSSDPNFTVDVQIDNTQRLAELRSFDVRLRKMQGG
;
A
#
# COMPACT_ATOMS: atom_id res chain seq x y z
N MET A 1 -0.79 -3.80 -14.52
CA MET A 1 -1.76 -3.07 -13.68
C MET A 1 -0.99 -1.98 -12.93
N HIS A 2 -0.62 -0.88 -13.59
CA HIS A 2 0.11 0.23 -12.96
C HIS A 2 -0.91 1.20 -12.36
N LEU A 3 -1.16 1.12 -11.05
CA LEU A 3 -2.06 2.06 -10.36
C LEU A 3 -1.44 2.72 -9.12
N PRO A 4 -0.32 3.46 -9.26
CA PRO A 4 0.07 4.47 -8.27
C PRO A 4 -0.66 5.81 -8.46
N VAL A 5 -1.47 5.97 -9.53
CA VAL A 5 -1.89 7.30 -10.01
C VAL A 5 -3.13 7.86 -9.31
N SER A 6 -4.04 7.01 -8.79
CA SER A 6 -5.26 7.46 -8.09
C SER A 6 -4.99 8.11 -6.72
N PHE A 7 -3.83 7.88 -6.12
CA PHE A 7 -3.47 8.46 -4.83
C PHE A 7 -2.85 9.87 -4.93
N LEU A 8 -2.35 10.24 -6.10
CA LEU A 8 -1.70 11.55 -6.31
C LEU A 8 -2.70 12.70 -6.44
N THR A 9 -3.99 12.45 -6.59
CA THR A 9 -4.96 13.50 -6.90
C THR A 9 -5.67 14.07 -5.67
N ASN A 10 -5.73 13.35 -4.55
CA ASN A 10 -6.32 13.87 -3.29
C ASN A 10 -5.40 14.84 -2.51
N SER A 11 -4.13 14.98 -2.91
CA SER A 11 -3.13 15.79 -2.18
C SER A 11 -2.66 17.05 -2.93
N PHE A 12 -3.12 17.31 -4.16
CA PHE A 12 -2.50 18.31 -5.03
C PHE A 12 -3.52 19.08 -5.91
N PRO A 13 -4.08 20.21 -5.43
CA PRO A 13 -5.05 20.99 -6.20
C PRO A 13 -4.46 21.99 -7.21
N SER A 14 -3.13 22.16 -7.30
CA SER A 14 -2.55 23.27 -8.08
C SER A 14 -1.13 23.01 -8.62
N LEU A 15 -0.99 22.35 -9.77
CA LEU A 15 0.29 22.17 -10.47
C LEU A 15 0.09 22.11 -12.00
N THR A 16 0.76 22.99 -12.74
CA THR A 16 0.75 23.05 -14.22
C THR A 16 2.19 23.26 -14.73
N SER A 17 2.93 22.19 -14.99
CA SER A 17 4.01 22.20 -16.01
C SER A 17 4.71 20.86 -16.26
N CYS A 18 4.69 19.88 -15.35
CA CYS A 18 5.31 18.55 -15.60
C CYS A 18 4.62 17.37 -14.92
N VAL A 19 3.44 17.59 -14.36
CA VAL A 19 2.51 16.52 -13.99
C VAL A 19 1.57 16.35 -15.19
N PRO A 20 1.23 15.13 -15.65
CA PRO A 20 0.12 14.98 -16.57
C PRO A 20 -1.05 15.79 -16.00
N SER A 21 -1.69 16.63 -16.82
CA SER A 21 -2.75 17.48 -16.31
C SER A 21 -3.76 16.61 -15.57
N LEU A 22 -4.40 17.13 -14.53
CA LEU A 22 -5.40 16.36 -13.75
C LEU A 22 -6.37 15.63 -14.69
N LEU A 23 -6.72 16.27 -15.80
CA LEU A 23 -7.51 15.68 -16.89
C LEU A 23 -6.85 14.45 -17.55
N GLN A 24 -5.58 14.49 -17.91
CA GLN A 24 -4.85 13.35 -18.49
C GLN A 24 -4.82 12.16 -17.52
N VAL A 25 -4.54 12.42 -16.24
CA VAL A 25 -4.55 11.39 -15.19
C VAL A 25 -5.93 10.76 -15.08
N LEU A 26 -6.97 11.57 -14.94
CA LEU A 26 -8.33 11.06 -14.74
C LEU A 26 -8.86 10.35 -16.00
N THR A 27 -8.46 10.79 -17.19
CA THR A 27 -8.77 10.09 -18.44
C THR A 27 -8.14 8.70 -18.48
N ALA A 28 -6.88 8.56 -18.06
CA ALA A 28 -6.21 7.27 -17.97
C ALA A 28 -6.89 6.35 -16.94
N VAL A 29 -7.27 6.88 -15.77
CA VAL A 29 -8.01 6.12 -14.75
C VAL A 29 -9.36 5.64 -15.28
N ASN A 30 -10.06 6.44 -16.10
CA ASN A 30 -11.32 6.02 -16.71
C ASN A 30 -11.16 4.84 -17.68
N VAL A 31 -10.07 4.84 -18.47
CA VAL A 31 -9.74 3.71 -19.36
C VAL A 31 -9.45 2.45 -18.55
N GLU A 32 -8.70 2.56 -17.45
CA GLU A 32 -8.41 1.45 -16.55
C GLU A 32 -9.68 0.93 -15.85
N TYR A 33 -10.58 1.83 -15.45
CA TYR A 33 -11.88 1.44 -14.90
C TYR A 33 -12.69 0.60 -15.89
N ALA A 34 -12.78 1.05 -17.14
CA ALA A 34 -13.45 0.30 -18.20
C ALA A 34 -12.78 -1.07 -18.47
N ALA A 35 -11.46 -1.17 -18.31
CA ALA A 35 -10.75 -2.44 -18.41
C ALA A 35 -11.08 -3.38 -17.23
N ILE A 36 -11.13 -2.86 -16.00
CA ILE A 36 -11.49 -3.62 -14.80
C ILE A 36 -12.94 -4.13 -14.88
N ALA A 37 -13.86 -3.30 -15.37
CA ALA A 37 -15.27 -3.66 -15.52
C ALA A 37 -15.49 -4.90 -16.42
N ARG A 38 -14.59 -5.16 -17.39
CA ARG A 38 -14.66 -6.37 -18.23
C ARG A 38 -14.44 -7.68 -17.46
N TYR A 39 -13.78 -7.60 -16.31
CA TYR A 39 -13.52 -8.75 -15.46
C TYR A 39 -14.59 -8.98 -14.39
N GLN A 40 -15.67 -8.18 -14.42
CA GLN A 40 -16.81 -8.37 -13.56
C GLN A 40 -17.74 -9.45 -14.12
N ASP A 41 -18.09 -10.41 -13.26
CA ASP A 41 -19.03 -11.49 -13.55
C ASP A 41 -20.49 -11.01 -13.45
N GLU A 42 -21.44 -11.76 -14.00
CA GLU A 42 -22.89 -11.44 -13.93
C GLU A 42 -23.41 -11.32 -12.50
N LYS A 43 -22.78 -12.03 -11.56
CA LYS A 43 -23.08 -11.97 -10.12
C LYS A 43 -22.41 -10.79 -9.39
N GLY A 44 -21.61 -10.00 -10.10
CA GLY A 44 -20.90 -8.83 -9.60
C GLY A 44 -19.49 -9.11 -9.06
N ALA A 45 -19.03 -10.36 -9.03
CA ALA A 45 -17.71 -10.74 -8.56
C ALA A 45 -16.61 -10.40 -9.57
N PHE A 46 -15.38 -10.13 -9.11
CA PHE A 46 -14.25 -9.90 -10.01
C PHE A 46 -13.37 -11.13 -10.18
N LYS A 47 -12.92 -11.36 -11.42
CA LYS A 47 -12.01 -12.44 -11.84
C LYS A 47 -10.66 -11.86 -12.23
N MET A 48 -9.57 -12.62 -12.10
CA MET A 48 -8.24 -12.15 -12.51
C MET A 48 -8.04 -12.28 -14.03
N TRP A 49 -8.49 -13.42 -14.57
CA TRP A 49 -8.55 -13.73 -16.00
C TRP A 49 -9.99 -14.03 -16.40
N PRO A 50 -10.37 -13.87 -17.68
CA PRO A 50 -11.75 -14.12 -18.12
C PRO A 50 -12.21 -15.55 -17.82
N ASP A 51 -11.30 -16.53 -17.95
CA ASP A 51 -11.55 -17.95 -17.70
C ASP A 51 -11.29 -18.39 -16.25
N SER A 52 -10.91 -17.46 -15.37
CA SER A 52 -10.61 -17.78 -13.97
C SER A 52 -11.83 -17.71 -13.07
N GLU A 53 -11.73 -18.41 -11.94
CA GLU A 53 -12.73 -18.37 -10.89
C GLU A 53 -12.73 -17.01 -10.17
N PRO A 54 -13.90 -16.53 -9.72
CA PRO A 54 -13.98 -15.27 -8.98
C PRO A 54 -13.26 -15.38 -7.64
N SER A 55 -12.66 -14.28 -7.19
CA SER A 55 -11.95 -14.22 -5.91
C SER A 55 -12.56 -13.15 -5.00
N VAL A 56 -12.83 -13.53 -3.77
CA VAL A 56 -13.27 -12.67 -2.66
C VAL A 56 -12.19 -11.65 -2.34
N TRP A 57 -10.92 -12.08 -2.24
CA TRP A 57 -9.80 -11.18 -2.02
C TRP A 57 -9.69 -10.11 -3.12
N LEU A 58 -9.73 -10.51 -4.38
CA LEU A 58 -9.62 -9.60 -5.53
C LEU A 58 -10.81 -8.64 -5.57
N THR A 59 -12.02 -9.15 -5.37
CA THR A 59 -13.24 -8.34 -5.33
C THR A 59 -13.15 -7.29 -4.21
N ALA A 60 -12.67 -7.67 -3.03
CA ALA A 60 -12.47 -6.72 -1.93
C ALA A 60 -11.43 -5.65 -2.24
N TYR A 61 -10.32 -6.04 -2.88
CA TYR A 61 -9.26 -5.11 -3.29
C TYR A 61 -9.74 -4.11 -4.34
N ILE A 62 -10.45 -4.57 -5.37
CA ILE A 62 -11.00 -3.72 -6.43
C ILE A 62 -12.02 -2.76 -5.85
N LEU A 63 -12.95 -3.23 -5.02
CA LEU A 63 -13.94 -2.36 -4.38
C LEU A 63 -13.31 -1.24 -3.54
N ARG A 64 -12.26 -1.55 -2.77
CA ARG A 64 -11.53 -0.53 -2.02
C ARG A 64 -10.87 0.49 -2.95
N THR A 65 -10.28 0.03 -4.05
CA THR A 65 -9.62 0.89 -5.04
C THR A 65 -10.63 1.79 -5.77
N LEU A 66 -11.76 1.24 -6.20
CA LEU A 66 -12.85 1.98 -6.83
C LEU A 66 -13.40 3.05 -5.87
N TRP A 67 -13.55 2.71 -4.60
CA TRP A 67 -14.00 3.69 -3.60
C TRP A 67 -13.01 4.84 -3.43
N LEU A 68 -11.70 4.58 -3.44
CA LEU A 68 -10.69 5.64 -3.36
C LEU A 68 -10.71 6.57 -4.57
N ALA A 69 -11.10 6.06 -5.75
CA ALA A 69 -11.27 6.86 -6.97
C ALA A 69 -12.63 7.59 -7.00
N ASN A 70 -13.58 7.22 -6.14
CA ASN A 70 -14.92 7.80 -6.09
C ASN A 70 -14.93 9.12 -5.30
N PHE A 71 -14.28 10.15 -5.85
CA PHE A 71 -14.24 11.49 -5.29
C PHE A 71 -15.28 12.40 -5.94
N GLN A 72 -16.08 13.11 -5.14
CA GLN A 72 -17.24 13.87 -5.60
C GLN A 72 -16.88 14.93 -6.65
N ASP A 73 -15.72 15.58 -6.52
CA ASP A 73 -15.30 16.61 -7.47
C ASP A 73 -14.91 16.04 -8.85
N TRP A 74 -14.74 14.72 -8.97
CA TRP A 74 -14.37 14.05 -10.21
C TRP A 74 -15.52 13.35 -10.91
N GLU A 75 -16.76 13.41 -10.39
CA GLU A 75 -17.92 12.72 -10.98
C GLU A 75 -18.14 13.03 -12.47
N ASN A 76 -17.79 14.25 -12.90
CA ASN A 76 -17.88 14.69 -14.30
C ASN A 76 -16.80 14.08 -15.21
N LEU A 77 -15.72 13.56 -14.64
CA LEU A 77 -14.55 13.01 -15.35
C LEU A 77 -14.45 11.49 -15.21
N ILE A 78 -14.82 10.96 -14.04
CA ILE A 78 -14.86 9.54 -13.72
C ILE A 78 -16.15 9.28 -12.97
N TYR A 79 -17.05 8.51 -13.58
CA TYR A 79 -18.29 8.08 -12.95
C TYR A 79 -18.23 6.58 -12.69
N ILE A 80 -18.22 6.20 -11.41
CA ILE A 80 -18.27 4.80 -10.97
C ILE A 80 -19.73 4.47 -10.66
N ASP A 81 -20.29 3.50 -11.39
CA ASP A 81 -21.68 3.12 -11.20
C ASP A 81 -21.88 2.50 -9.79
N PRO A 82 -22.76 3.08 -8.95
CA PRO A 82 -23.08 2.50 -7.65
C PRO A 82 -23.64 1.07 -7.74
N SER A 83 -24.24 0.68 -8.86
CA SER A 83 -24.78 -0.68 -9.07
C SER A 83 -23.67 -1.73 -9.03
N VAL A 84 -22.52 -1.45 -9.65
CA VAL A 84 -21.31 -2.31 -9.67
C VAL A 84 -20.82 -2.56 -8.25
N VAL A 85 -20.72 -1.48 -7.46
CA VAL A 85 -20.29 -1.55 -6.06
C VAL A 85 -21.29 -2.34 -5.21
N ASN A 86 -22.58 -2.10 -5.39
CA ASN A 86 -23.63 -2.78 -4.63
C ASN A 86 -23.71 -4.28 -4.95
N GLN A 87 -23.61 -4.69 -6.21
CA GLN A 87 -23.64 -6.10 -6.62
C GLN A 87 -22.41 -6.85 -6.11
N ALA A 88 -21.21 -6.31 -6.33
CA ALA A 88 -19.97 -6.90 -5.85
C ALA A 88 -19.95 -7.02 -4.31
N THR A 89 -20.47 -6.01 -3.60
CA THR A 89 -20.59 -6.06 -2.14
C THR A 89 -21.61 -7.13 -1.72
N ALA A 90 -22.79 -7.18 -2.35
CA ALA A 90 -23.82 -8.17 -2.03
C ALA A 90 -23.33 -9.61 -2.21
N TRP A 91 -22.58 -9.88 -3.28
CA TRP A 91 -21.95 -11.17 -3.55
C TRP A 91 -20.89 -11.53 -2.49
N MET A 92 -20.02 -10.59 -2.13
CA MET A 92 -18.97 -10.83 -1.13
C MET A 92 -19.54 -11.25 0.23
N LEU A 93 -20.70 -10.70 0.62
CA LEU A 93 -21.39 -11.04 1.88
C LEU A 93 -21.84 -12.50 1.95
N GLU A 94 -21.98 -13.19 0.83
CA GLU A 94 -22.37 -14.62 0.79
C GLU A 94 -21.24 -15.55 1.26
N TYR A 95 -20.00 -15.05 1.29
CA TYR A 95 -18.80 -15.80 1.72
C TYR A 95 -18.41 -15.55 3.17
N GLN A 96 -19.30 -14.95 3.96
CA GLN A 96 -19.11 -14.87 5.40
C GLN A 96 -19.58 -16.16 6.09
N ILE A 97 -18.73 -16.75 6.92
CA ILE A 97 -19.06 -17.94 7.71
C ILE A 97 -19.64 -17.56 9.09
N HIS A 98 -20.26 -18.52 9.78
CA HIS A 98 -20.96 -18.31 11.04
C HIS A 98 -20.08 -17.69 12.15
N ASN A 99 -18.76 -17.93 12.14
CA ASN A 99 -17.84 -17.33 13.12
C ASN A 99 -17.55 -15.84 12.84
N GLY A 100 -18.01 -15.29 11.70
CA GLY A 100 -17.79 -13.91 11.27
C GLY A 100 -16.63 -13.73 10.28
N ALA A 101 -15.79 -14.74 10.08
CA ALA A 101 -14.69 -14.70 9.13
C ALA A 101 -15.18 -14.80 7.68
N PHE A 102 -14.33 -14.35 6.75
CA PHE A 102 -14.53 -14.55 5.32
C PHE A 102 -13.68 -15.72 4.82
N ILE A 103 -14.24 -16.44 3.85
CA ILE A 103 -13.57 -17.53 3.14
C ILE A 103 -13.44 -17.17 1.67
N GLU A 104 -12.43 -17.73 1.04
CA GLU A 104 -12.24 -17.62 -0.40
C GLU A 104 -13.20 -18.57 -1.14
N THR A 105 -13.33 -18.41 -2.45
CA THR A 105 -14.18 -19.31 -3.25
C THR A 105 -13.66 -20.75 -3.20
N PRO A 106 -14.55 -21.78 -3.20
CA PRO A 106 -14.14 -23.18 -3.08
C PRO A 106 -13.17 -23.67 -4.17
N ASN A 107 -13.21 -23.04 -5.35
CA ASN A 107 -12.42 -23.39 -6.53
C ASN A 107 -11.13 -22.56 -6.66
N TYR A 108 -10.77 -21.76 -5.66
CA TYR A 108 -9.56 -20.95 -5.67
C TYR A 108 -8.30 -21.80 -5.39
N THR A 109 -7.78 -22.43 -6.44
CA THR A 109 -6.66 -23.37 -6.38
C THR A 109 -5.28 -22.69 -6.39
N HIS A 110 -5.19 -21.50 -6.99
CA HIS A 110 -3.95 -20.72 -7.10
C HIS A 110 -4.12 -19.36 -6.43
N PRO A 111 -3.62 -19.18 -5.19
CA PRO A 111 -3.74 -17.89 -4.52
C PRO A 111 -2.93 -16.82 -5.23
N LEU A 112 -3.61 -15.76 -5.68
CA LEU A 112 -3.02 -14.53 -6.23
C LEU A 112 -2.12 -13.84 -5.19
N ASP A 113 -2.46 -13.99 -3.91
CA ASP A 113 -1.63 -13.54 -2.79
C ASP A 113 -1.47 -14.69 -1.79
N SER A 114 -0.29 -15.32 -1.80
CA SER A 114 0.05 -16.41 -0.88
C SER A 114 0.14 -15.95 0.58
N LYS A 115 0.23 -14.64 0.84
CA LYS A 115 0.28 -14.06 2.20
C LYS A 115 -1.09 -14.01 2.85
N THR A 116 -2.15 -13.83 2.07
CA THR A 116 -3.52 -13.78 2.60
C THR A 116 -4.15 -15.17 2.70
N ASN A 117 -3.73 -16.12 1.87
CA ASN A 117 -4.21 -17.50 1.89
C ASN A 117 -3.05 -18.49 1.67
N PRO A 118 -2.27 -18.86 2.71
CA PRO A 118 -1.17 -19.81 2.55
C PRO A 118 -1.69 -21.22 2.23
N PRO A 119 -1.16 -21.90 1.19
CA PRO A 119 -1.44 -23.31 0.96
C PRO A 119 -0.80 -24.20 2.04
N PRO A 120 -1.35 -25.40 2.32
CA PRO A 120 -2.49 -26.00 1.66
C PRO A 120 -3.79 -25.51 2.31
N TYR A 121 -4.63 -24.88 1.49
CA TYR A 121 -6.04 -24.65 1.77
C TYR A 121 -6.78 -26.01 1.73
N SER A 122 -6.47 -26.88 2.69
CA SER A 122 -7.16 -28.15 2.87
C SER A 122 -8.62 -27.86 3.20
N ARG A 123 -9.57 -28.69 2.73
CA ARG A 123 -11.00 -28.64 3.11
C ARG A 123 -11.25 -28.50 4.62
N LYS A 124 -10.29 -28.91 5.47
CA LYS A 124 -10.34 -28.74 6.93
C LYS A 124 -10.11 -27.29 7.42
N ASN A 125 -9.30 -26.50 6.71
CA ASN A 125 -9.01 -25.10 7.04
C ASN A 125 -10.09 -24.13 6.54
N TYR A 126 -10.90 -24.55 5.55
CA TYR A 126 -12.07 -23.80 5.06
C TYR A 126 -13.05 -23.43 6.19
N LYS A 127 -13.11 -24.24 7.26
CA LYS A 127 -13.99 -24.01 8.42
C LYS A 127 -13.47 -22.97 9.42
N LYS A 128 -12.19 -22.57 9.34
CA LYS A 128 -11.59 -21.61 10.28
C LYS A 128 -11.65 -20.16 9.77
N GLY A 129 -11.73 -19.96 8.45
CA GLY A 129 -11.63 -18.63 7.85
C GLY A 129 -10.19 -18.10 7.84
N SER A 130 -9.88 -17.16 6.96
CA SER A 130 -8.56 -16.51 6.92
C SER A 130 -8.61 -15.17 7.64
N VAL A 131 -7.71 -14.99 8.61
CA VAL A 131 -7.54 -13.73 9.35
C VAL A 131 -7.17 -12.58 8.41
N PRO A 132 -6.11 -12.68 7.58
CA PRO A 132 -5.74 -11.58 6.69
C PRO A 132 -6.80 -11.30 5.61
N LEU A 133 -7.49 -12.32 5.09
CA LEU A 133 -8.63 -12.10 4.17
C LEU A 133 -9.77 -11.33 4.85
N THR A 134 -10.13 -11.75 6.06
CA THR A 134 -11.20 -11.09 6.84
C THR A 134 -10.83 -9.64 7.15
N ALA A 135 -9.58 -9.36 7.52
CA ALA A 135 -9.10 -8.00 7.75
C ALA A 135 -9.17 -7.13 6.49
N GLN A 136 -8.78 -7.67 5.33
CA GLN A 136 -8.91 -6.99 4.05
C GLN A 136 -10.37 -6.67 3.72
N VAL A 137 -11.27 -7.64 3.91
CA VAL A 137 -12.71 -7.44 3.69
C VAL A 137 -13.27 -6.38 4.64
N VAL A 138 -12.89 -6.38 5.93
CA VAL A 138 -13.30 -5.34 6.88
C VAL A 138 -12.87 -3.95 6.40
N LEU A 139 -11.63 -3.79 5.93
CA LEU A 139 -11.15 -2.52 5.35
C LEU A 139 -12.02 -2.07 4.18
N THR A 140 -12.37 -3.00 3.29
CA THR A 140 -13.26 -2.71 2.15
C THR A 140 -14.67 -2.34 2.61
N LEU A 141 -15.28 -3.12 3.51
CA LEU A 141 -16.65 -2.87 4.00
C LEU A 141 -16.76 -1.53 4.74
N VAL A 142 -15.72 -1.14 5.49
CA VAL A 142 -15.63 0.19 6.11
C VAL A 142 -15.58 1.29 5.05
N ALA A 143 -14.77 1.10 4.00
CA ALA A 143 -14.61 2.06 2.92
C ALA A 143 -15.91 2.23 2.10
N VAL A 144 -16.54 1.15 1.65
CA VAL A 144 -17.71 1.21 0.74
C VAL A 144 -19.03 1.52 1.43
N LEU A 145 -19.09 1.49 2.77
CA LEU A 145 -20.33 1.69 3.55
C LEU A 145 -21.12 2.95 3.15
N PRO A 146 -20.52 4.10 2.81
CA PRO A 146 -21.26 5.29 2.39
C PRO A 146 -21.91 5.15 1.00
N SER A 147 -21.36 4.30 0.13
CA SER A 147 -21.86 4.05 -1.24
C SER A 147 -23.08 3.12 -1.27
N VAL A 148 -23.14 2.19 -0.33
CA VAL A 148 -24.15 1.12 -0.32
C VAL A 148 -25.50 1.64 0.19
N LYS A 149 -26.56 1.39 -0.58
CA LYS A 149 -27.93 1.85 -0.29
C LYS A 149 -28.89 0.69 0.00
N GLY A 150 -30.00 0.99 0.67
CA GLY A 150 -31.10 0.04 0.91
C GLY A 150 -30.75 -1.14 1.82
N ASN A 151 -31.36 -2.30 1.56
CA ASN A 151 -31.23 -3.52 2.38
C ASN A 151 -29.78 -4.04 2.46
N THR A 152 -28.98 -3.84 1.41
CA THR A 152 -27.56 -4.22 1.38
C THR A 152 -26.78 -3.51 2.48
N ARG A 153 -27.09 -2.25 2.81
CA ARG A 153 -26.41 -1.50 3.86
C ARG A 153 -26.60 -2.12 5.24
N ALA A 154 -27.80 -2.60 5.53
CA ALA A 154 -28.09 -3.31 6.78
C ALA A 154 -27.28 -4.61 6.87
N ARG A 155 -27.25 -5.39 5.79
CA ARG A 155 -26.43 -6.62 5.70
C ARG A 155 -24.94 -6.33 5.87
N VAL A 156 -24.41 -5.28 5.24
CA VAL A 156 -23.01 -4.86 5.39
C VAL A 156 -22.68 -4.51 6.83
N ASN A 157 -23.54 -3.76 7.54
CA ASN A 157 -23.29 -3.40 8.93
C ASN A 157 -23.24 -4.63 9.84
N ILE A 158 -24.15 -5.59 9.64
CA ILE A 158 -24.16 -6.86 10.40
C ILE A 158 -22.88 -7.65 10.10
N ALA A 159 -22.55 -7.82 8.82
CA ALA A 159 -21.38 -8.57 8.41
C ALA A 159 -20.07 -7.96 8.90
N LYS A 160 -19.95 -6.63 8.80
CA LYS A 160 -18.83 -5.84 9.33
C LYS A 160 -18.68 -6.06 10.83
N ALA A 161 -19.76 -5.96 11.61
CA ALA A 161 -19.73 -6.16 13.05
C ALA A 161 -19.28 -7.59 13.43
N ASN A 162 -19.79 -8.61 12.72
CA ASN A 162 -19.38 -10.00 12.92
C ASN A 162 -17.91 -10.23 12.60
N ALA A 163 -17.41 -9.63 11.51
CA ALA A 163 -16.02 -9.75 11.10
C ALA A 163 -15.07 -9.03 12.05
N ILE A 164 -15.44 -7.84 12.55
CA ILE A 164 -14.68 -7.14 13.60
C ILE A 164 -14.59 -8.02 14.85
N ARG A 165 -15.71 -8.58 15.31
CA ARG A 165 -15.73 -9.47 16.49
C ARG A 165 -14.82 -10.67 16.31
N TYR A 166 -14.77 -11.26 15.12
CA TYR A 166 -13.84 -12.35 14.81
C TYR A 166 -12.38 -11.91 14.93
N LEU A 167 -12.02 -10.77 14.33
CA LEU A 167 -10.66 -10.22 14.41
C LEU A 167 -10.25 -9.87 15.84
N GLU A 168 -11.18 -9.33 16.64
CA GLU A 168 -10.96 -9.02 18.05
C GLU A 168 -10.64 -10.27 18.89
N GLN A 169 -11.24 -11.42 18.55
CA GLN A 169 -11.00 -12.70 19.22
C GLN A 169 -9.69 -13.34 18.79
N GLU A 170 -9.39 -13.31 17.49
CA GLU A 170 -8.21 -13.98 16.93
C GLU A 170 -6.91 -13.17 17.09
N GLN A 171 -6.98 -11.85 17.33
CA GLN A 171 -5.79 -11.00 17.45
C GLN A 171 -4.75 -11.51 18.46
N GLY A 172 -5.17 -12.23 19.51
CA GLY A 172 -4.27 -12.75 20.54
C GLY A 172 -3.40 -13.92 20.07
N ARG A 173 -3.83 -14.64 19.03
CA ARG A 173 -3.17 -15.84 18.49
C ARG A 173 -2.23 -15.54 17.32
N ILE A 174 -2.30 -14.33 16.76
CA ILE A 174 -1.50 -13.95 15.59
C ILE A 174 -0.02 -13.91 15.96
N THR A 175 0.79 -14.67 15.22
CA THR A 175 2.25 -14.73 15.36
C THR A 175 2.97 -14.01 14.22
N ASP A 176 2.33 -13.86 13.05
CA ASP A 176 2.93 -13.23 11.88
C ASP A 176 2.80 -11.69 11.97
N PRO A 177 3.92 -10.93 11.87
CA PRO A 177 3.88 -9.47 11.86
C PRO A 177 2.95 -8.89 10.80
N TYR A 178 2.88 -9.52 9.63
CA TYR A 178 2.04 -9.09 8.52
C TYR A 178 0.54 -9.16 8.85
N GLU A 179 0.09 -10.31 9.34
CA GLU A 179 -1.29 -10.50 9.76
C GLU A 179 -1.66 -9.52 10.89
N MET A 180 -0.74 -9.31 11.84
CA MET A 180 -0.96 -8.38 12.94
C MET A 180 -1.06 -6.92 12.46
N ALA A 181 -0.20 -6.50 11.52
CA ALA A 181 -0.24 -5.15 10.97
C ALA A 181 -1.55 -4.89 10.22
N LEU A 182 -2.00 -5.86 9.41
CA LEU A 182 -3.25 -5.77 8.66
C LEU A 182 -4.47 -5.74 9.59
N VAL A 183 -4.49 -6.58 10.63
CA VAL A 183 -5.57 -6.58 11.64
C VAL A 183 -5.58 -5.29 12.45
N ALA A 184 -4.42 -4.80 12.88
CA ALA A 184 -4.31 -3.52 13.59
C ALA A 184 -4.85 -2.38 12.73
N TRP A 185 -4.53 -2.37 11.43
CA TRP A 185 -5.05 -1.38 10.50
C TRP A 185 -6.56 -1.48 10.30
N ALA A 186 -7.09 -2.69 10.10
CA ALA A 186 -8.53 -2.93 9.97
C ALA A 186 -9.31 -2.47 11.21
N LEU A 187 -8.84 -2.82 12.41
CA LEU A 187 -9.47 -2.43 13.68
C LEU A 187 -9.36 -0.91 13.92
N THR A 188 -8.26 -0.28 13.51
CA THR A 188 -8.08 1.17 13.59
C THR A 188 -9.06 1.90 12.67
N LYS A 189 -9.19 1.46 11.40
CA LYS A 189 -10.15 2.05 10.45
C LYS A 189 -11.61 1.81 10.84
N ALA A 190 -11.90 0.67 11.46
CA ALA A 190 -13.24 0.34 11.94
C ALA A 190 -13.61 0.98 13.30
N ASP A 191 -12.68 1.71 13.92
CA ASP A 191 -12.81 2.30 15.27
C ASP A 191 -13.24 1.29 16.35
N SER A 192 -12.59 0.13 16.36
CA SER A 192 -12.88 -0.94 17.34
C SER A 192 -12.34 -0.62 18.74
N SER A 193 -13.03 -1.11 19.77
CA SER A 193 -12.60 -1.04 21.18
C SER A 193 -11.25 -1.70 21.45
N LYS A 194 -10.82 -2.66 20.62
CA LYS A 194 -9.57 -3.41 20.78
C LYS A 194 -8.42 -2.88 19.92
N LYS A 195 -8.59 -1.76 19.20
CA LYS A 195 -7.55 -1.15 18.36
C LYS A 195 -6.24 -0.90 19.12
N GLU A 196 -6.34 -0.49 20.38
CA GLU A 196 -5.18 -0.25 21.26
C GLU A 196 -4.41 -1.53 21.59
N SER A 197 -5.14 -2.61 21.92
CA SER A 197 -4.54 -3.92 22.18
C SER A 197 -3.82 -4.46 20.94
N ALA A 198 -4.44 -4.32 19.75
CA ALA A 198 -3.84 -4.71 18.49
C ALA A 198 -2.57 -3.90 18.19
N PHE A 199 -2.60 -2.59 18.44
CA PHE A 199 -1.42 -1.73 18.31
C PHE A 199 -0.30 -2.16 19.26
N SER A 200 -0.57 -2.40 20.54
CA SER A 200 0.47 -2.81 21.50
C SER A 200 1.16 -4.10 21.05
N ARG A 201 0.42 -5.08 20.52
CA ARG A 201 1.01 -6.29 19.94
C ARG A 201 1.88 -5.96 18.73
N LEU A 202 1.36 -5.17 17.79
CA LEU A 202 2.12 -4.74 16.61
C LEU A 202 3.42 -4.00 17.02
N HIS A 203 3.34 -3.10 18.00
CA HIS A 203 4.49 -2.36 18.53
C HIS A 203 5.57 -3.30 19.06
N ASN A 204 5.18 -4.35 19.77
CA ASN A 204 6.12 -5.33 20.34
C ASN A 204 6.77 -6.23 19.28
N MET A 205 6.19 -6.33 18.07
CA MET A 205 6.71 -7.13 16.96
C MET A 205 7.65 -6.35 16.03
N LYS A 206 7.97 -5.09 16.37
CA LYS A 206 8.85 -4.24 15.57
C LYS A 206 10.28 -4.77 15.59
N ARG A 207 10.99 -4.56 14.49
CA ARG A 207 12.43 -4.78 14.35
C ARG A 207 13.08 -3.42 14.15
N GLU A 208 14.20 -3.20 14.83
CA GLU A 208 14.96 -1.96 14.77
C GLU A 208 16.35 -2.25 14.22
N HIS A 209 16.80 -1.44 13.27
CA HIS A 209 18.15 -1.52 12.70
C HIS A 209 18.69 -0.11 12.49
N GLY A 210 19.52 0.34 13.42
CA GLY A 210 20.00 1.73 13.47
C GLY A 210 18.84 2.71 13.61
N ASN A 211 18.71 3.63 12.66
CA ASN A 211 17.62 4.62 12.59
C ASN A 211 16.42 4.18 11.73
N LYS A 212 16.25 2.87 11.54
CA LYS A 212 15.19 2.27 10.71
C LYS A 212 14.35 1.34 11.57
N ILE A 213 13.03 1.46 11.47
CA ILE A 213 12.07 0.56 12.13
C ILE A 213 11.25 -0.14 11.05
N TYR A 214 11.13 -1.46 11.14
CA TYR A 214 10.41 -2.26 10.17
C TYR A 214 9.77 -3.50 10.80
N TRP A 215 8.88 -4.15 10.05
CA TRP A 215 8.23 -5.40 10.45
C TRP A 215 8.43 -6.43 9.36
N SER A 216 8.87 -7.63 9.76
CA SER A 216 9.08 -8.76 8.86
C SER A 216 9.13 -10.06 9.66
N ARG A 217 8.73 -11.17 9.03
CA ARG A 217 8.89 -12.52 9.60
C ARG A 217 10.33 -12.82 9.99
N GLU A 218 11.27 -12.49 9.11
CA GLU A 218 12.71 -12.68 9.31
C GLU A 218 13.46 -11.33 9.20
N PRO A 219 14.63 -11.19 9.86
CA PRO A 219 15.45 -10.00 9.72
C PRO A 219 15.95 -9.87 8.27
N ILE A 220 15.91 -8.65 7.74
CA ILE A 220 16.47 -8.30 6.44
C ILE A 220 17.79 -7.57 6.64
N SER A 221 18.71 -7.72 5.69
CA SER A 221 19.95 -6.94 5.68
C SER A 221 19.78 -5.69 4.82
N PHE A 222 20.54 -4.66 5.19
CA PHE A 222 20.56 -3.37 4.50
C PHE A 222 21.86 -3.21 3.72
N ASN A 223 21.92 -2.18 2.88
CA ASN A 223 23.10 -1.83 2.09
C ASN A 223 24.32 -1.67 3.00
N ASN A 224 25.40 -2.37 2.66
CA ASN A 224 26.65 -2.26 3.37
C ASN A 224 27.37 -0.97 2.94
N LEU A 225 27.85 -0.22 3.93
CA LEU A 225 28.76 0.90 3.72
C LEU A 225 30.17 0.33 3.67
N VAL A 226 30.84 0.50 2.54
CA VAL A 226 32.24 0.10 2.38
C VAL A 226 33.12 1.32 2.68
N TYR A 227 34.07 1.11 3.58
CA TYR A 227 35.12 2.07 3.90
C TYR A 227 36.41 1.56 3.27
N GLU A 228 36.81 2.14 2.14
CA GLU A 228 38.13 1.92 1.56
C GLU A 228 39.07 3.06 2.00
N ASP A 229 40.33 2.71 2.30
CA ASP A 229 41.32 3.68 2.74
C ASP A 229 41.48 4.80 1.68
N ASN A 230 41.33 6.05 2.14
CA ASN A 230 41.42 7.28 1.34
C ASN A 230 40.30 7.52 0.30
N GLN A 231 39.16 6.83 0.39
CA GLN A 231 37.97 7.15 -0.42
C GLN A 231 36.79 7.60 0.44
N ARG A 232 35.86 8.36 -0.16
CA ARG A 232 34.58 8.66 0.48
C ARG A 232 33.80 7.34 0.62
N PRO A 233 33.18 7.03 1.78
CA PRO A 233 32.40 5.82 1.95
C PRO A 233 31.29 5.74 0.89
N PHE A 234 31.12 4.57 0.29
CA PHE A 234 30.07 4.33 -0.69
C PHE A 234 29.15 3.20 -0.25
N MET A 235 27.88 3.28 -0.65
CA MET A 235 26.88 2.24 -0.39
C MET A 235 26.90 1.22 -1.51
N LEU A 236 26.96 -0.06 -1.15
CA LEU A 236 26.74 -1.13 -2.10
C LEU A 236 25.26 -1.26 -2.47
N PRO A 237 24.94 -1.76 -3.67
CA PRO A 237 23.57 -2.12 -4.02
C PRO A 237 23.02 -3.14 -3.01
N LYS A 238 21.70 -3.09 -2.80
CA LYS A 238 21.02 -4.08 -1.97
C LYS A 238 20.93 -5.39 -2.74
N ASP A 239 21.21 -6.50 -2.08
CA ASP A 239 20.86 -7.81 -2.61
C ASP A 239 19.35 -8.07 -2.44
N ASP A 240 18.76 -8.73 -3.44
CA ASP A 240 17.37 -9.16 -3.40
C ASP A 240 17.16 -10.22 -2.32
N GLN A 241 16.24 -9.96 -1.38
CA GLN A 241 15.93 -10.89 -0.31
C GLN A 241 14.48 -11.34 -0.35
N LYS A 242 14.27 -12.59 0.06
CA LYS A 242 12.97 -13.26 0.06
C LYS A 242 11.86 -12.46 0.77
N TRP A 243 12.20 -11.72 1.83
CA TRP A 243 11.23 -11.03 2.69
C TRP A 243 11.12 -9.54 2.45
N ASP A 244 11.82 -8.97 1.48
CA ASP A 244 11.82 -7.53 1.24
C ASP A 244 10.42 -6.98 0.92
N ALA A 245 9.76 -7.58 -0.07
CA ALA A 245 8.38 -7.27 -0.44
C ALA A 245 7.39 -7.39 0.73
N HIS A 246 7.60 -8.41 1.57
CA HIS A 246 6.77 -8.62 2.77
C HIS A 246 7.05 -7.56 3.83
N ALA A 247 8.32 -7.16 4.00
CA ALA A 247 8.73 -6.16 4.97
C ALA A 247 8.20 -4.77 4.59
N VAL A 248 8.31 -4.38 3.32
CA VAL A 248 7.78 -3.12 2.78
C VAL A 248 6.28 -3.02 3.05
N GLU A 249 5.53 -4.04 2.63
CA GLU A 249 4.08 -4.04 2.77
C GLU A 249 3.62 -4.03 4.24
N THR A 250 4.21 -4.88 5.08
CA THR A 250 3.88 -4.93 6.51
C THR A 250 4.19 -3.61 7.20
N THR A 251 5.35 -3.04 6.89
CA THR A 251 5.79 -1.77 7.47
C THR A 251 4.94 -0.61 6.98
N SER A 252 4.38 -0.69 5.77
CA SER A 252 3.42 0.30 5.24
C SER A 252 2.10 0.30 6.02
N TYR A 253 1.54 -0.89 6.30
CA TYR A 253 0.36 -0.99 7.18
C TYR A 253 0.67 -0.50 8.59
N ALA A 254 1.84 -0.85 9.13
CA ALA A 254 2.26 -0.35 10.43
C ALA A 254 2.34 1.19 10.43
N LEU A 255 2.98 1.81 9.44
CA LEU A 255 3.06 3.27 9.32
C LEU A 255 1.67 3.91 9.34
N LEU A 256 0.72 3.37 8.57
CA LEU A 256 -0.67 3.87 8.56
C LEU A 256 -1.32 3.82 9.95
N VAL A 257 -1.10 2.74 10.72
CA VAL A 257 -1.60 2.64 12.10
C VAL A 257 -0.93 3.66 13.02
N TYR A 258 0.40 3.77 12.98
CA TYR A 258 1.15 4.72 13.83
C TYR A 258 0.76 6.16 13.54
N VAL A 259 0.61 6.49 12.26
CA VAL A 259 0.22 7.83 11.82
C VAL A 259 -1.21 8.12 12.24
N ALA A 260 -2.14 7.17 12.09
CA ALA A 260 -3.53 7.30 12.52
C ALA A 260 -3.70 7.48 14.03
N ARG A 261 -2.84 6.85 14.84
CA ARG A 261 -2.92 6.84 16.30
C ARG A 261 -2.17 8.02 16.95
N ASP A 262 -0.87 8.13 16.69
CA ASP A 262 0.04 9.02 17.43
C ASP A 262 0.45 10.26 16.62
N GLY A 263 0.03 10.36 15.34
CA GLY A 263 0.42 11.46 14.45
C GLY A 263 1.87 11.31 13.96
N ILE A 264 2.64 12.40 14.02
CA ILE A 264 4.04 12.43 13.56
C ILE A 264 4.98 12.47 14.75
N GLY A 265 5.98 11.61 14.73
CA GLY A 265 7.02 11.54 15.73
C GLY A 265 8.26 10.82 15.20
N ILE A 266 9.25 10.66 16.08
CA ILE A 266 10.57 10.08 15.75
C ILE A 266 10.43 8.62 15.27
N LEU A 267 9.50 7.87 15.87
CA LEU A 267 9.26 6.48 15.47
C LEU A 267 8.74 6.42 14.03
N GLN A 268 7.76 7.25 13.69
CA GLN A 268 7.20 7.34 12.34
C GLN A 268 8.25 7.77 11.33
N GLU A 269 9.13 8.71 11.69
CA GLU A 269 10.25 9.09 10.84
C GLU A 269 11.21 7.91 10.58
N ASN A 270 11.53 7.12 11.60
CA ASN A 270 12.37 5.93 11.43
C ASN A 270 11.69 4.84 10.56
N ILE A 271 10.36 4.75 10.60
CA ILE A 271 9.59 3.86 9.72
C ILE A 271 9.62 4.39 8.28
N VAL A 272 9.49 5.70 8.08
CA VAL A 272 9.57 6.33 6.76
C VAL A 272 10.98 6.22 6.17
N ARG A 273 12.03 6.36 6.98
CA ARG A 273 13.42 6.12 6.57
C ARG A 273 13.63 4.70 6.06
N PHE A 274 12.99 3.71 6.70
CA PHE A 274 12.99 2.35 6.19
C PHE A 274 12.35 2.26 4.79
N LEU A 275 11.12 2.74 4.63
CA LEU A 275 10.41 2.68 3.35
C LEU A 275 11.12 3.47 2.24
N ALA A 276 11.75 4.60 2.58
CA ALA A 276 12.53 5.39 1.64
C ALA A 276 13.78 4.66 1.13
N VAL A 277 14.45 3.89 1.99
CA VAL A 277 15.61 3.07 1.62
C VAL A 277 15.22 1.88 0.75
N MET A 278 14.02 1.34 0.94
CA MET A 278 13.55 0.20 0.15
C MET A 278 13.05 0.59 -1.25
N ARG A 279 12.90 1.89 -1.55
CA ARG A 279 12.40 2.40 -2.84
C ARG A 279 13.45 2.25 -3.94
N GLU A 280 13.08 1.60 -5.04
CA GLU A 280 13.94 1.49 -6.22
C GLU A 280 13.93 2.81 -7.03
N LEU A 281 14.98 3.02 -7.85
CA LEU A 281 15.24 4.25 -8.60
C LEU A 281 14.06 4.70 -9.50
N ASP A 282 13.27 3.76 -10.03
CA ASP A 282 12.14 4.05 -10.93
C ASP A 282 10.81 4.31 -10.20
N GLY A 283 10.85 4.44 -8.87
CA GLY A 283 9.68 4.74 -8.05
C GLY A 283 8.81 3.51 -7.71
N GLY A 284 9.15 2.34 -8.24
CA GLY A 284 8.66 1.04 -7.79
C GLY A 284 9.30 0.59 -6.47
N LEU A 285 8.66 -0.34 -5.78
CA LEU A 285 9.23 -1.10 -4.68
C LEU A 285 9.45 -2.56 -5.10
N ILE A 286 10.21 -3.29 -4.29
CA ILE A 286 10.94 -4.55 -4.55
C ILE A 286 10.09 -5.73 -5.08
N SER A 287 8.75 -5.68 -5.12
CA SER A 287 7.94 -6.84 -5.51
C SER A 287 7.34 -6.81 -6.92
N THR A 288 7.18 -8.03 -7.47
CA THR A 288 6.46 -8.33 -8.72
C THR A 288 4.95 -8.16 -8.64
N LEU A 289 4.39 -7.97 -7.43
CA LEU A 289 2.96 -7.73 -7.20
C LEU A 289 2.75 -6.30 -6.68
N VAL A 290 2.04 -5.49 -7.44
CA VAL A 290 1.85 -4.03 -7.27
C VAL A 290 1.36 -3.57 -5.87
N ARG A 291 0.98 -4.47 -4.96
CA ARG A 291 0.40 -4.15 -3.65
C ARG A 291 1.39 -3.54 -2.65
N ASP A 292 2.63 -4.01 -2.58
CA ASP A 292 3.63 -3.44 -1.65
C ASP A 292 3.95 -1.99 -2.03
N SER A 293 4.12 -1.73 -3.33
CA SER A 293 4.32 -0.41 -3.91
C SER A 293 3.14 0.52 -3.61
N VAL A 294 1.91 0.06 -3.86
CA VAL A 294 0.70 0.87 -3.64
C VAL A 294 0.48 1.16 -2.16
N MET A 295 0.64 0.18 -1.27
CA MET A 295 0.46 0.39 0.18
C MET A 295 1.53 1.30 0.76
N ALA A 296 2.79 1.17 0.31
CA ALA A 296 3.84 2.08 0.72
C ALA A 296 3.63 3.50 0.22
N MET A 297 3.19 3.68 -1.03
CA MET A 297 2.82 5.00 -1.54
C MET A 297 1.64 5.60 -0.75
N GLU A 298 0.59 4.83 -0.48
CA GLU A 298 -0.54 5.26 0.37
C GLU A 298 -0.03 5.75 1.74
N ALA A 299 0.85 4.96 2.38
CA ALA A 299 1.39 5.28 3.70
C ALA A 299 2.32 6.51 3.69
N LEU A 300 3.20 6.63 2.68
CA LEU A 300 4.12 7.76 2.53
C LEU A 300 3.40 9.05 2.17
N VAL A 301 2.36 8.99 1.33
CA VAL A 301 1.52 10.15 1.00
C VAL A 301 0.80 10.63 2.26
N GLU A 302 0.15 9.72 2.99
CA GLU A 302 -0.56 10.06 4.23
C GLU A 302 0.38 10.67 5.28
N TYR A 303 1.59 10.12 5.41
CA TYR A 303 2.63 10.69 6.27
C TYR A 303 3.05 12.10 5.80
N SER A 304 3.36 12.25 4.52
CA SER A 304 3.85 13.52 3.94
C SER A 304 2.84 14.65 4.08
N TYR A 305 1.55 14.33 3.92
CA TYR A 305 0.44 15.25 4.07
C TYR A 305 0.34 15.75 5.52
N ARG A 306 0.34 14.83 6.48
CA ARG A 306 0.25 15.20 7.90
C ARG A 306 1.50 15.93 8.39
N ALA A 307 2.68 15.49 7.95
CA ALA A 307 3.95 16.12 8.30
C ALA A 307 4.17 17.46 7.58
N ARG A 308 3.25 17.86 6.69
CA ARG A 308 3.33 19.10 5.90
C ARG A 308 4.67 19.26 5.20
N LEU A 309 5.29 18.15 4.76
CA LEU A 309 6.67 18.15 4.26
C LEU A 309 6.84 19.14 3.10
N ARG A 310 5.81 19.26 2.25
CA ARG A 310 5.77 20.20 1.15
C ARG A 310 6.06 21.63 1.61
N ASP A 311 5.40 22.10 2.68
CA ASP A 311 5.50 23.48 3.16
C ASP A 311 6.89 23.82 3.71
N VAL A 312 7.63 22.82 4.17
CA VAL A 312 8.92 22.98 4.88
C VAL A 312 10.13 22.55 4.04
N THR A 313 9.94 22.10 2.80
CA THR A 313 11.06 21.61 1.98
C THR A 313 11.84 22.78 1.36
N ASP A 314 13.03 23.01 1.89
CA ASP A 314 14.09 23.83 1.27
C ASP A 314 15.44 23.14 1.50
N MET A 315 16.01 22.57 0.44
CA MET A 315 17.27 21.84 0.49
C MET A 315 18.20 22.31 -0.63
N ARG A 316 19.46 22.58 -0.26
CA ARG A 316 20.56 22.79 -1.22
C ARG A 316 21.41 21.54 -1.26
N ILE A 317 21.48 20.92 -2.42
CA ILE A 317 22.27 19.72 -2.68
C ILE A 317 23.42 20.10 -3.60
N THR A 318 24.65 19.83 -3.18
CA THR A 318 25.84 19.95 -4.01
C THR A 318 26.32 18.56 -4.37
N ILE A 319 26.34 18.26 -5.68
CA ILE A 319 26.80 16.99 -6.23
C ILE A 319 28.21 17.20 -6.74
N GLU A 320 29.17 16.46 -6.17
CA GLU A 320 30.58 16.50 -6.53
C GLU A 320 31.01 15.15 -7.10
N HIS A 321 31.90 15.16 -8.08
CA HIS A 321 32.47 13.94 -8.64
C HIS A 321 33.86 13.68 -8.06
N SER A 322 34.09 12.47 -7.54
CA SER A 322 35.38 12.12 -6.92
C SER A 322 36.55 12.14 -7.91
N SER A 323 36.32 11.89 -9.21
CA SER A 323 37.38 11.87 -10.22
C SER A 323 37.61 13.20 -10.95
N ASP A 324 36.71 14.19 -10.81
CA ASP A 324 36.87 15.52 -11.41
C ASP A 324 36.55 16.60 -10.36
N PRO A 325 37.58 17.21 -9.75
CA PRO A 325 37.40 18.25 -8.72
C PRO A 325 36.66 19.50 -9.22
N ASN A 326 36.59 19.71 -10.54
CA ASN A 326 35.91 20.86 -11.14
C ASN A 326 34.43 20.58 -11.47
N PHE A 327 33.98 19.33 -11.33
CA PHE A 327 32.58 18.98 -11.53
C PHE A 327 31.80 19.17 -10.23
N THR A 328 31.05 20.25 -10.17
CA THR A 328 30.10 20.54 -9.09
C THR A 328 28.75 20.91 -9.68
N VAL A 329 27.69 20.22 -9.27
CA VAL A 329 26.32 20.55 -9.64
C VAL A 329 25.57 20.96 -8.39
N ASP A 330 25.22 22.24 -8.29
CA ASP A 330 24.39 22.77 -7.22
C ASP A 330 22.92 22.72 -7.61
N VAL A 331 22.13 22.07 -6.77
CA VAL A 331 20.72 21.83 -6.98
C VAL A 331 19.96 22.35 -5.78
N GLN A 332 19.09 23.33 -5.99
CA GLN A 332 18.11 23.73 -4.99
C GLN A 332 16.81 22.93 -5.20
N ILE A 333 16.28 22.39 -4.11
CA ILE A 333 14.96 21.78 -3.99
C ILE A 333 14.17 22.68 -3.06
N ASP A 334 13.23 23.43 -3.62
CA ASP A 334 12.33 24.30 -2.87
C ASP A 334 10.87 23.87 -3.11
N ASN A 335 9.94 24.48 -2.38
CA ASN A 335 8.51 24.23 -2.52
C ASN A 335 7.89 24.85 -3.81
N THR A 336 8.70 25.11 -4.84
CA THR A 336 8.17 25.57 -6.12
C THR A 336 7.51 24.42 -6.89
N GLN A 337 6.84 24.72 -8.01
CA GLN A 337 6.15 23.72 -8.84
C GLN A 337 7.08 22.61 -9.38
N ARG A 338 8.39 22.76 -9.23
CA ARG A 338 9.42 21.80 -9.67
C ARG A 338 9.71 20.68 -8.68
N LEU A 339 9.13 20.70 -7.47
CA LEU A 339 9.36 19.66 -6.45
C LEU A 339 8.99 18.24 -6.94
N ALA A 340 8.00 18.13 -7.82
CA ALA A 340 7.51 16.87 -8.37
C ALA A 340 8.17 16.48 -9.70
N GLU A 341 9.10 17.29 -10.22
CA GLU A 341 9.75 17.05 -11.51
C GLU A 341 10.97 16.13 -11.35
N LEU A 342 11.02 15.03 -12.13
CA LEU A 342 12.21 14.20 -12.20
C LEU A 342 13.34 15.00 -12.84
N ARG A 343 14.44 15.17 -12.11
CA ARG A 343 15.66 15.82 -12.63
C ARG A 343 16.76 14.78 -12.81
N SER A 344 17.12 14.53 -14.06
CA SER A 344 18.27 13.70 -14.43
C SER A 344 19.47 14.59 -14.73
N PHE A 345 20.62 14.27 -14.14
CA PHE A 345 21.88 14.95 -14.42
C PHE A 345 22.83 13.97 -15.10
N ASP A 346 23.26 14.29 -16.32
CA ASP A 346 24.22 13.46 -17.05
C ASP A 346 25.61 13.61 -16.43
N VAL A 347 26.09 12.55 -15.80
CA VAL A 347 27.50 12.46 -15.36
C VAL A 347 28.33 11.99 -16.55
N ARG A 348 28.78 12.92 -17.39
CA ARG A 348 29.69 12.59 -18.51
C ARG A 348 31.08 12.25 -17.97
N LEU A 349 31.39 10.96 -17.89
CA LEU A 349 32.75 10.48 -17.69
C LEU A 349 33.59 10.82 -18.94
N ARG A 350 34.47 11.83 -18.85
CA ARG A 350 35.52 12.00 -19.86
C ARG A 350 36.40 10.76 -19.83
N LYS A 351 36.30 9.91 -20.86
CA LYS A 351 37.35 8.92 -21.15
C LYS A 351 38.67 9.69 -21.24
N MET A 352 39.61 9.42 -20.33
CA MET A 352 40.99 9.83 -20.55
C MET A 352 41.41 9.23 -21.89
N GLN A 353 41.75 10.09 -22.86
CA GLN A 353 42.44 9.65 -24.06
C GLN A 353 43.78 9.09 -23.59
N GLY A 354 43.97 7.78 -23.74
CA GLY A 354 45.25 7.13 -23.52
C GLY A 354 46.29 7.79 -24.44
N GLY A 355 47.36 8.28 -23.84
CA GLY A 355 48.58 8.73 -24.52
C GLY A 355 49.47 7.57 -24.88
#